data_AF-A0A7J8TM74-F1
#
_entry.id   AF-A0A7J8TM74-F1
#
_cell.length_a   1.000
_cell.length_b   1.000
_cell.length_c   1.000
_cell.angle_alpha   90.00
_cell.angle_beta   90.00
_cell.angle_gamma   90.00
#
_symmetry.space_group_name_H-M   'P 1'
#
loop_
_entity.id
_entity.type
_entity.pdbx_description
1 polymer ?
#
loop_
_entity_poly.entity_id
_entity_poly.type
_entity_poly.pdbx_seq_one_letter_code
_entity_poly.pdbx_strand_id
1 'polypeptide(L)'
;MASQTHISLDFHTCVFKKEKVSLAGHHEYIVRGGRDLFKLLPDAFKGIKQIGVIGWGSQGPAQAQNLRDSLADAKSNIIVKVISLVQLRCYQQFE
;
A
#
# COMPACT_ATOMS: atom_id res chain seq x y z
N MET A 1 -36.90 5.60 -9.54
CA MET A 1 -35.57 6.08 -9.09
C MET A 1 -35.08 5.10 -8.04
N ALA A 2 -34.06 4.30 -8.34
CA ALA A 2 -33.51 3.36 -7.36
C ALA A 2 -32.73 4.15 -6.30
N SER A 3 -33.20 4.12 -5.05
CA SER A 3 -32.46 4.62 -3.90
C SER A 3 -31.25 3.71 -3.68
N GLN A 4 -30.08 4.11 -4.17
CA GLN A 4 -28.82 3.44 -3.83
C GLN A 4 -28.58 3.63 -2.33
N THR A 5 -28.76 2.59 -1.53
CA THR A 5 -28.42 2.58 -0.11
C THR A 5 -26.91 2.70 0.02
N HIS A 6 -26.44 3.86 0.47
CA HIS A 6 -25.02 4.12 0.68
C HIS A 6 -24.51 3.32 1.89
N ILE A 7 -23.72 2.28 1.63
CA ILE A 7 -23.11 1.46 2.69
C ILE A 7 -21.93 2.24 3.26
N SER A 8 -22.04 2.72 4.50
CA SER A 8 -20.90 3.31 5.21
C SER A 8 -20.00 2.19 5.72
N LEU A 9 -18.80 2.07 5.13
CA LEU A 9 -17.78 1.11 5.54
C LEU A 9 -16.90 1.71 6.64
N ASP A 10 -16.69 0.94 7.70
CA ASP A 10 -15.83 1.35 8.81
C ASP A 10 -14.61 0.45 8.98
N PHE A 11 -13.50 1.03 9.44
CA PHE A 11 -12.25 0.31 9.72
C PHE A 11 -11.60 0.78 11.02
N HIS A 12 -10.81 -0.11 11.62
CA HIS A 12 -10.05 0.15 12.83
C HIS A 12 -8.56 0.23 12.50
N THR A 13 -7.86 1.19 13.10
CA THR A 13 -6.42 1.40 12.92
C THR A 13 -5.81 1.82 14.26
N CYS A 14 -4.65 1.25 14.59
CA CYS A 14 -3.90 1.59 15.80
C CYS A 14 -2.70 2.51 15.52
N VAL A 15 -2.33 2.68 14.24
CA VAL A 15 -1.10 3.36 13.83
C VAL A 15 -1.40 4.70 13.16
N PHE A 16 -2.44 4.75 12.33
CA PHE A 16 -2.77 5.95 11.56
C PHE A 16 -3.96 6.70 12.14
N LYS A 17 -3.96 8.03 11.99
CA LYS A 17 -5.09 8.86 12.39
C LYS A 17 -6.25 8.67 11.41
N LYS A 18 -7.39 8.24 11.94
CA LYS A 18 -8.66 8.14 11.22
C LYS A 18 -9.38 9.49 11.26
N GLU A 19 -9.88 9.93 10.11
CA GLU A 19 -10.60 11.18 9.97
C GLU A 19 -11.98 10.94 9.37
N LYS A 20 -13.00 11.63 9.90
CA LYS A 20 -14.36 11.59 9.39
C LYS A 20 -14.56 12.75 8.42
N VAL A 21 -15.01 12.46 7.20
CA VAL A 21 -15.34 13.46 6.19
C VAL A 21 -16.82 13.39 5.84
N SER A 22 -17.38 14.54 5.46
CA SER A 22 -18.78 14.67 5.04
C SER A 22 -18.83 14.94 3.55
N LEU A 23 -19.36 14.01 2.77
CA LEU A 23 -19.48 14.08 1.31
C LEU A 23 -20.96 13.98 0.92
N ALA A 24 -21.52 15.07 0.39
CA ALA A 24 -22.93 15.14 0.00
C ALA A 24 -23.94 14.66 1.09
N GLY A 25 -23.62 14.91 2.37
CA GLY A 25 -24.44 14.49 3.51
C GLY A 25 -24.15 13.08 4.04
N HIS A 26 -23.24 12.34 3.40
CA HIS A 26 -22.76 11.04 3.86
C HIS A 26 -21.46 11.17 4.65
N HIS A 27 -21.35 10.37 5.70
CA HIS A 27 -20.14 10.29 6.51
C HIS A 27 -19.28 9.10 6.09
N GLU A 28 -18.02 9.41 5.76
CA GLU A 28 -17.02 8.41 5.42
C GLU A 28 -15.77 8.60 6.28
N TYR A 29 -15.03 7.51 6.47
CA TYR A 29 -13.76 7.52 7.20
C TYR A 29 -12.60 7.39 6.24
N ILE A 30 -11.58 8.22 6.40
CA ILE A 30 -10.37 8.23 5.59
C ILE A 30 -9.13 8.26 6.48
N VAL A 31 -7.98 7.91 5.88
CA VAL A 31 -6.66 8.24 6.41
C VAL A 31 -6.01 9.17 5.39
N ARG A 32 -5.66 10.39 5.81
CA ARG A 32 -4.92 11.30 4.94
C ARG A 32 -3.49 10.79 4.77
N GLY A 33 -2.98 10.83 3.54
CA GLY A 33 -1.58 10.51 3.25
C GLY A 33 -0.65 11.71 3.45
N GLY A 34 0.65 11.46 3.41
CA GLY A 34 1.68 12.48 3.56
C GLY A 34 3.05 11.85 3.87
N ARG A 35 4.15 12.55 3.52
CA ARG A 35 5.52 12.07 3.82
C ARG A 35 5.84 12.13 5.31
N ASP A 36 5.18 13.02 6.05
CA ASP A 36 5.24 13.13 7.51
C ASP A 36 4.81 11.84 8.23
N LEU A 37 4.04 10.98 7.55
CA LEU A 37 3.58 9.70 8.05
C LEU A 37 4.57 8.56 7.81
N PHE A 38 5.65 8.76 7.04
CA PHE A 38 6.62 7.70 6.76
C PHE A 38 7.28 7.13 8.03
N LYS A 39 7.44 7.96 9.06
CA LYS A 39 7.90 7.55 10.39
C LYS A 39 7.03 6.47 11.06
N LEU A 40 5.78 6.32 10.64
CA LEU A 40 4.83 5.33 11.18
C LEU A 40 4.85 4.00 10.40
N LEU A 41 5.52 3.97 9.23
CA LEU A 41 5.61 2.76 8.40
C LEU A 41 6.29 1.57 9.11
N PRO A 42 7.35 1.75 9.92
CA PRO A 42 7.95 0.62 10.64
C PRO A 42 6.97 -0.06 11.61
N ASP A 43 6.12 0.72 12.28
CA ASP A 43 5.08 0.21 13.17
C ASP A 43 3.93 -0.44 12.38
N ALA A 44 3.53 0.17 11.27
CA ALA A 44 2.51 -0.38 10.38
C ALA A 44 2.93 -1.72 9.75
N PHE A 45 4.22 -1.90 9.46
CA PHE A 45 4.79 -3.11 8.90
C PHE A 45 5.45 -4.02 9.96
N LYS A 46 5.08 -3.88 11.24
CA LYS A 46 5.64 -4.72 12.32
C LYS A 46 5.45 -6.21 12.02
N GLY A 47 6.57 -6.94 12.03
CA GLY A 47 6.60 -8.38 11.73
C GLY A 47 6.84 -8.72 10.25
N ILE A 48 6.77 -7.75 9.35
CA ILE A 48 7.09 -7.93 7.92
C ILE A 48 8.58 -7.67 7.72
N LYS A 49 9.28 -8.63 7.12
CA LYS A 49 10.72 -8.51 6.79
C LYS A 49 10.95 -8.28 5.29
N GLN A 50 10.03 -8.76 4.45
CA GLN A 50 10.13 -8.69 3.00
C GLN A 50 8.76 -8.42 2.39
N ILE A 51 8.71 -7.54 1.41
CA ILE A 51 7.54 -7.27 0.57
C ILE A 51 7.86 -7.72 -0.85
N GLY A 52 7.04 -8.62 -1.39
CA GLY A 52 7.12 -9.07 -2.77
C GLY A 52 6.08 -8.37 -3.63
N VAL A 53 6.51 -7.62 -4.64
CA VAL A 53 5.65 -7.04 -5.67
C VAL A 53 5.62 -7.98 -6.87
N ILE A 54 4.48 -8.63 -7.12
CA ILE A 54 4.34 -9.64 -8.17
C ILE A 54 3.70 -9.01 -9.42
N GLY A 55 4.35 -9.17 -10.56
CA GLY A 55 3.93 -8.61 -11.85
C GLY A 55 4.71 -7.36 -12.24
N TRP A 56 4.88 -7.16 -13.55
CA TRP A 56 5.62 -6.05 -14.15
C TRP A 56 4.78 -5.24 -15.15
N GLY A 57 3.46 -5.26 -15.00
CA GLY A 57 2.60 -4.25 -15.65
C GLY A 57 2.86 -2.87 -15.07
N SER A 58 2.13 -1.84 -15.50
CA SER A 58 2.36 -0.44 -15.06
C SER A 58 2.40 -0.24 -13.53
N GLN A 59 1.57 -0.99 -12.79
CA GLN A 59 1.47 -0.85 -11.33
C GLN A 59 2.67 -1.46 -10.58
N GLY A 60 3.26 -2.55 -11.07
CA GLY A 60 4.36 -3.25 -10.41
C GLY A 60 5.59 -2.38 -10.12
N PRO A 61 6.23 -1.79 -11.14
CA PRO A 61 7.41 -0.94 -10.93
C PRO A 61 7.05 0.34 -10.17
N ALA A 62 5.88 0.94 -10.43
CA ALA A 62 5.44 2.15 -9.72
C ALA A 62 5.24 1.90 -8.21
N GLN A 63 4.56 0.82 -7.83
CA GLN A 63 4.35 0.47 -6.43
C GLN A 63 5.67 0.08 -5.76
N ALA A 64 6.50 -0.72 -6.44
CA ALA A 64 7.79 -1.13 -5.89
C ALA A 64 8.71 0.07 -5.63
N GLN A 65 8.74 1.04 -6.55
CA GLN A 65 9.51 2.27 -6.38
C GLN A 65 8.97 3.09 -5.21
N ASN A 66 7.66 3.35 -5.19
CA ASN A 66 7.02 4.11 -4.11
C ASN A 66 7.26 3.47 -2.73
N LEU A 67 7.20 2.13 -2.63
CA LEU A 67 7.48 1.40 -1.39
C LEU A 67 8.95 1.53 -0.98
N ARG A 68 9.88 1.37 -1.92
CA ARG A 68 11.33 1.51 -1.64
C ARG A 68 11.65 2.90 -1.12
N ASP A 69 11.16 3.94 -1.79
CA ASP A 69 11.45 5.33 -1.42
C ASP A 69 10.84 5.66 -0.05
N SER A 70 9.59 5.25 0.19
CA SER A 70 8.92 5.48 1.48
C SER A 70 9.59 4.74 2.65
N LEU A 71 10.06 3.49 2.42
CA LEU A 71 10.74 2.69 3.43
C LEU A 71 12.18 3.17 3.69
N ALA A 72 12.86 3.67 2.65
CA ALA A 72 14.19 4.28 2.78
C ALA A 72 14.12 5.56 3.63
N ASP A 73 13.14 6.43 3.38
CA ASP A 73 12.90 7.63 4.19
C ASP A 73 12.55 7.27 5.65
N ALA A 74 11.79 6.19 5.85
CA ALA A 74 11.46 5.67 7.18
C ALA A 74 12.62 4.94 7.89
N LYS A 75 13.79 4.78 7.23
CA LYS A 75 14.95 4.01 7.71
C LYS A 75 14.58 2.58 8.12
N SER A 76 13.65 1.97 7.37
CA SER A 76 13.20 0.61 7.61
C SER A 76 14.10 -0.42 6.93
N ASN A 77 14.33 -1.56 7.59
CA ASN A 77 15.13 -2.67 7.05
C ASN A 77 14.32 -3.66 6.19
N ILE A 78 13.10 -3.27 5.76
CA ILE A 78 12.21 -4.11 4.97
C ILE A 78 12.72 -4.21 3.53
N ILE A 79 12.86 -5.44 3.04
CA ILE A 79 13.36 -5.70 1.68
C ILE A 79 12.19 -5.70 0.69
N VAL A 80 12.26 -4.88 -0.36
CA VAL A 80 11.26 -4.86 -1.45
C VAL A 80 11.81 -5.57 -2.69
N LYS A 81 11.24 -6.75 -3.00
CA LYS A 81 11.58 -7.54 -4.19
C LYS A 81 10.47 -7.43 -5.23
N VAL A 82 10.86 -7.33 -6.50
CA VAL A 82 9.90 -7.38 -7.61
C VAL A 82 10.07 -8.68 -8.35
N ILE A 83 8.94 -9.34 -8.63
CA ILE A 83 8.89 -10.66 -9.25
C ILE A 83 8.17 -10.51 -10.57
N SER A 84 8.92 -10.52 -11.68
CA SER A 84 8.35 -10.56 -13.02
C SER A 84 8.13 -12.01 -13.44
N LEU A 85 6.87 -12.38 -13.66
CA LEU A 85 6.51 -13.72 -14.14
C LEU A 85 6.99 -13.99 -15.58
N VAL A 86 7.22 -12.94 -16.38
CA VAL A 86 7.81 -13.08 -17.73
C VAL A 86 9.31 -13.36 -17.62
N GLN A 87 10.01 -12.66 -16.72
CA GLN A 87 11.46 -12.85 -16.50
C GLN A 87 11.77 -14.24 -15.93
N LEU A 88 10.92 -14.75 -15.02
CA LEU A 88 11.06 -16.10 -14.46
C LEU A 88 10.92 -17.20 -15.51
N ARG A 89 10.00 -17.04 -16.48
CA ARG A 89 9.87 -17.98 -17.60
C ARG A 89 11.06 -17.93 -18.54
N CYS A 90 11.59 -16.73 -18.84
CA CYS A 90 12.83 -16.63 -19.62
C CYS A 90 14.00 -17.30 -18.89
N TYR A 91 14.19 -17.08 -17.59
CA TYR A 91 15.32 -17.68 -16.86
C TYR A 91 15.25 -19.22 -16.78
N GLN A 92 14.06 -19.80 -16.61
CA GLN A 92 13.84 -21.25 -16.57
C GLN A 92 13.88 -21.94 -17.95
N GLN A 93 14.01 -21.20 -19.05
CA GLN A 93 14.19 -21.75 -20.40
C GLN A 93 15.65 -21.80 -20.86
N PHE A 94 16.58 -21.30 -20.04
CA PHE A 94 18.03 -21.31 -20.30
C PHE A 94 18.81 -22.31 -19.42
N GLU A 95 18.10 -23.15 -18.65
CA GLU A 95 18.61 -24.37 -17.99
C GLU A 95 17.86 -25.59 -18.58
#